data_AF-A0A7C3MAV2-F1
#
_entry.id   AF-A0A7C3MAV2-F1
#
_cell.length_a   1.000
_cell.length_b   1.000
_cell.length_c   1.000
_cell.angle_alpha   90.00
_cell.angle_beta   90.00
_cell.angle_gamma   90.00
#
_symmetry.space_group_name_H-M   'P 1'
#
loop_
_entity.id
_entity.type
_entity.pdbx_description
1 polymer ?
#
loop_
_entity_poly.entity_id
_entity_poly.type
_entity_poly.pdbx_seq_one_letter_code
_entity_poly.pdbx_strand_id
1 'polypeptide(L)' 'HYQRLLEYVVPDHVHVLVGGRIVLSGDRKLALELEETGYDRFVKAQQAQP' A
#
# COMPACT_ATOMS: atom_id res chain seq x y z
N HIS A 1 1.22 9.74 7.75
CA HIS A 1 2.11 10.76 7.16
C HIS A 1 3.39 10.91 7.98
N TYR A 2 4.31 9.95 7.87
CA TYR A 2 5.67 10.10 8.39
C TYR A 2 6.65 9.91 7.22
N GLN A 3 6.90 11.00 6.53
CA GLN A 3 7.70 11.05 5.30
C GLN A 3 9.20 10.75 5.54
N ARG A 4 9.68 10.80 6.79
CA ARG A 4 11.10 10.61 7.13
C ARG A 4 11.51 9.19 7.49
N LEU A 5 10.56 8.26 7.68
CA LEU A 5 10.88 6.88 8.12
C LEU A 5 11.17 5.93 6.95
N LEU A 6 10.58 6.19 5.77
CA LEU A 6 10.71 5.34 4.58
C LEU A 6 11.99 5.61 3.75
N GLU A 7 12.68 6.73 3.97
CA GLU A 7 13.99 6.96 3.35
C GLU A 7 15.10 6.11 4.00
N TYR A 8 14.94 5.72 5.28
CA TYR A 8 15.94 4.94 6.03
C TYR A 8 15.57 3.48 6.21
N VAL A 9 14.28 3.15 6.25
CA VAL A 9 13.81 1.77 6.37
C VAL A 9 13.26 1.35 5.01
N VAL A 10 14.07 0.58 4.30
CA VAL A 10 13.67 -0.08 3.06
C VAL A 10 12.81 -1.30 3.43
N PRO A 11 11.51 -1.31 3.14
CA PRO A 11 10.72 -2.51 3.38
C PRO A 11 11.03 -3.56 2.32
N ASP A 12 11.35 -4.78 2.75
CA ASP A 12 11.42 -5.95 1.86
C ASP A 12 10.02 -6.33 1.36
N HIS A 13 9.01 -6.17 2.22
CA HIS A 13 7.62 -6.47 1.93
C HIS A 13 6.69 -5.36 2.43
N VAL A 14 5.68 -5.05 1.61
CA VAL A 14 4.63 -4.07 1.85
C VAL A 14 3.29 -4.76 1.70
N HIS A 15 2.40 -4.59 2.69
CA HIS A 15 1.04 -5.11 2.66
C HIS A 15 0.03 -3.96 2.79
N VAL A 16 -0.95 -3.91 1.90
CA VAL A 16 -2.06 -2.95 1.94
C VAL A 16 -3.24 -3.59 2.64
N LEU A 17 -3.64 -3.00 3.77
CA LEU A 17 -4.78 -3.43 4.56
C LEU A 17 -6.00 -2.54 4.28
N VAL A 18 -7.11 -3.14 3.88
CA VAL A 18 -8.40 -2.46 3.68
C VAL A 18 -9.49 -3.28 4.36
N GLY A 19 -10.33 -2.65 5.18
CA GLY A 19 -11.44 -3.35 5.85
C GLY A 19 -11.01 -4.53 6.72
N GLY A 20 -9.82 -4.47 7.31
CA GLY A 20 -9.26 -5.56 8.15
C GLY A 20 -8.71 -6.76 7.38
N ARG A 21 -8.59 -6.68 6.05
CA ARG A 21 -7.99 -7.73 5.21
C ARG A 21 -6.83 -7.19 4.39
N ILE A 22 -5.84 -8.04 4.13
CA ILE A 22 -4.78 -7.73 3.17
C ILE A 22 -5.37 -7.86 1.77
N VAL A 23 -5.39 -6.77 1.03
CA VAL A 23 -5.91 -6.75 -0.36
C VAL A 23 -4.79 -6.77 -1.39
N LEU A 24 -3.58 -6.37 -1.01
CA LEU A 24 -2.42 -6.37 -1.89
C LEU A 24 -1.13 -6.53 -1.09
N SER A 25 -0.17 -7.22 -1.68
CA SER A 25 1.17 -7.41 -1.15
C SER A 25 2.18 -7.13 -2.26
N GLY A 26 3.29 -6.49 -1.93
CA GLY A 26 4.33 -6.15 -2.90
C GLY A 26 5.67 -5.87 -2.23
N ASP A 27 6.64 -5.49 -3.04
CA ASP A 27 7.93 -4.99 -2.57
C ASP A 27 7.84 -3.47 -2.29
N ARG A 28 8.98 -2.83 -2.05
CA ARG A 28 9.06 -1.38 -1.84
C ARG A 28 8.44 -0.50 -2.93
N LYS A 29 8.29 -1.00 -4.17
CA LYS A 29 7.65 -0.22 -5.25
C LYS A 29 6.20 0.05 -4.94
N LEU A 30 5.54 -0.87 -4.24
CA LEU A 30 4.16 -0.69 -3.80
C LEU A 30 4.03 0.49 -2.83
N ALA A 31 5.02 0.72 -1.97
CA ALA A 31 5.03 1.89 -1.09
C ALA A 31 5.16 3.20 -1.88
N LEU A 32 6.03 3.24 -2.90
CA LEU A 32 6.19 4.41 -3.76
C LEU A 32 4.92 4.71 -4.55
N GLU A 33 4.28 3.66 -5.09
CA GLU A 33 3.02 3.79 -5.83
C GLU A 33 1.87 4.28 -4.94
N LEU A 34 1.84 3.86 -3.67
CA LEU A 34 0.88 4.36 -2.68
C LEU A 34 1.08 5.86 -2.38
N GLU A 35 2.33 6.33 -2.35
CA GLU A 35 2.62 7.75 -2.15
C GLU A 35 2.20 8.61 -3.35
N GLU A 36 2.42 8.12 -4.57
CA GLU A 36 2.07 8.85 -5.79
C GLU A 36 0.56 8.86 -6.09
N THR A 37 -0.10 7.72 -5.92
CA THR A 37 -1.51 7.53 -6.34
C THR A 37 -2.52 7.63 -5.21
N GLY A 38 -2.06 7.61 -3.95
CA GLY A 38 -2.90 7.53 -2.78
C GLY A 38 -3.57 6.17 -2.59
N TYR A 39 -4.39 6.04 -1.55
CA TYR A 39 -5.05 4.78 -1.20
C TYR A 39 -6.29 4.45 -2.07
N ASP A 40 -6.81 5.43 -2.81
CA ASP A 40 -8.09 5.34 -3.53
C ASP A 40 -8.13 4.21 -4.56
N ARG A 41 -7.01 3.93 -5.21
CA ARG A 41 -6.90 2.86 -6.21
C ARG A 41 -7.10 1.47 -5.57
N PHE A 42 -6.63 1.29 -4.34
CA PHE A 42 -6.66 0.01 -3.63
C PHE A 42 -7.98 -0.21 -2.88
N VAL A 43 -8.63 0.86 -2.43
CA VAL A 43 -9.98 0.77 -1.85
C VAL A 43 -11.00 0.28 -2.89
N LYS A 44 -10.84 0.67 -4.17
CA LYS A 44 -11.68 0.17 -5.26
C LYS A 44 -11.47 -1.31 -5.59
N ALA A 45 -10.28 -1.87 -5.34
CA ALA A 45 -10.00 -3.29 -5.60
C ALA A 45 -10.89 -4.22 -4.75
N GLN A 46 -11.31 -3.78 -3.56
CA GLN A 46 -12.18 -4.56 -2.69
C GLN A 46 -13.65 -4.56 -3.15
N GLN A 47 -14.06 -3.60 -3.99
CA GLN A 47 -15.42 -3.52 -4.55
C GLN A 47 -15.60 -4.41 -5.81
N ALA A 48 -14.53 -5.03 -6.30
CA ALA A 48 -14.53 -5.87 -7.50
C ALA A 48 -14.51 -7.39 -7.21
N GLN A 49 -14.56 -7.81 -5.94
CA GLN A 49 -14.81 -9.21 -5.59
C GLN A 49 -16.32 -9.42 -5.38
N PRO A 50 -17.01 -10.21 -6.23
CA PRO A 50 -18.38 -10.65 -5.97
C PRO A 50 -18.48 -11.62 -4.79
#